data_AF-Q8MP14-F1
#
_entry.id   AF-Q8MP14-F1
#
_cell.length_a   1.000
_cell.length_b   1.000
_cell.length_c   1.000
_cell.angle_alpha   90.00
_cell.angle_beta   90.00
_cell.angle_gamma   90.00
#
_symmetry.space_group_name_H-M   'P 1'
#
loop_
_entity.id
_entity.type
_entity.pdbx_description
1 polymer ?
#
loop_
_entity_poly.entity_id
_entity_poly.type
_entity_poly.pdbx_seq_one_letter_code
_entity_poly.pdbx_strand_id
1 'polypeptide(L)'
;MKYLSMFYIFMYLSIQGLIAEEKVIFTDDQIMIIIDRICNKGFNCPKDTYATFTSPGRSTWKKEKIFESNLIKNYKNGLIEMSEIYPLFLKEFCCETLECFSRNCRFFQRPEEKALIKHVMKNFGANAPKLFELNLEELEEFREPVMHQIEHKTYENQKNPHYTAQVEDLFDYLHKHHDRILQRFKEVQKDESQEIQEKK
;
A
#
# COMPACT_ATOMS: atom_id res chain seq x y z
N MET A 1 -53.31 -37.31 -42.65
CA MET A 1 -51.94 -37.63 -42.19
C MET A 1 -50.92 -36.48 -42.26
N LYS A 2 -51.14 -35.38 -43.01
CA LYS A 2 -50.14 -34.27 -43.10
C LYS A 2 -49.97 -33.43 -41.81
N TYR A 3 -50.98 -33.33 -40.95
CA TYR A 3 -50.92 -32.51 -39.73
C TYR A 3 -50.10 -33.11 -38.57
N LEU A 4 -49.94 -34.44 -38.55
CA LEU A 4 -49.14 -35.11 -37.51
C LEU A 4 -47.65 -34.77 -37.65
N SER A 5 -47.12 -34.63 -38.87
CA SER A 5 -45.70 -34.35 -39.10
C SER A 5 -45.27 -32.95 -38.65
N MET A 6 -46.17 -31.96 -38.68
CA MET A 6 -45.83 -30.58 -38.29
C MET A 6 -45.72 -30.42 -36.77
N PHE A 7 -46.54 -31.17 -36.03
CA PHE A 7 -46.52 -31.15 -34.55
C PHE A 7 -45.21 -31.70 -33.98
N TYR A 8 -44.66 -32.75 -34.58
CA TYR A 8 -43.39 -33.33 -34.13
C TYR A 8 -42.21 -32.38 -34.35
N ILE A 9 -42.17 -31.63 -35.44
CA ILE A 9 -41.10 -30.66 -35.70
C ILE A 9 -41.14 -29.51 -34.68
N PHE A 10 -42.33 -29.01 -34.35
CA PHE A 10 -42.48 -27.93 -33.36
C PHE A 10 -42.11 -28.40 -31.94
N MET A 11 -42.45 -29.65 -31.58
CA MET A 11 -42.07 -30.22 -30.29
C MET A 11 -40.54 -30.47 -30.20
N TYR A 12 -39.90 -30.85 -31.30
CA TYR A 12 -38.44 -31.05 -31.31
C TYR A 12 -37.68 -29.72 -31.18
N LEU A 13 -38.17 -28.65 -31.80
CA LEU A 13 -37.60 -27.31 -31.70
C LEU A 13 -37.77 -26.68 -30.30
N SER A 14 -38.86 -26.97 -29.59
CA SER A 14 -39.03 -26.45 -28.22
C SER A 14 -38.16 -27.16 -27.19
N ILE A 15 -37.77 -28.42 -27.42
CA ILE A 15 -36.93 -29.18 -26.47
C ILE A 15 -35.45 -28.74 -26.52
N GLN A 16 -34.95 -28.26 -27.66
CA GLN A 16 -33.54 -27.81 -27.75
C GLN A 16 -33.28 -26.43 -27.13
N GLY A 17 -34.31 -25.65 -26.82
CA GLY A 17 -34.16 -24.30 -26.25
C GLY A 17 -33.97 -24.23 -24.72
N LEU A 18 -33.99 -25.35 -24.02
CA LEU A 18 -33.99 -25.41 -22.54
C LEU A 18 -32.74 -26.08 -21.94
N ILE A 19 -31.65 -26.17 -22.69
CA ILE A 19 -30.34 -26.31 -22.04
C ILE A 19 -30.02 -24.93 -21.46
N ALA A 20 -30.63 -24.61 -20.32
CA ALA A 20 -30.17 -23.52 -19.48
C ALA A 20 -28.74 -23.90 -19.08
N GLU A 21 -27.76 -23.26 -19.72
CA GLU A 21 -26.37 -23.35 -19.26
C GLU A 21 -26.38 -22.94 -17.79
N GLU A 22 -26.13 -23.89 -16.90
CA GLU A 22 -26.05 -23.63 -15.47
C GLU A 22 -24.86 -22.68 -15.25
N LYS A 23 -25.18 -21.39 -15.08
CA LYS A 23 -24.15 -20.37 -14.87
C LYS A 23 -23.41 -20.72 -13.58
N VAL A 24 -22.13 -21.03 -13.71
CA VAL A 24 -21.27 -21.36 -12.56
C VAL A 24 -21.12 -20.12 -11.69
N ILE A 25 -21.80 -20.10 -10.55
CA ILE A 25 -21.68 -19.06 -9.53
C ILE A 25 -20.70 -19.55 -8.48
N PHE A 26 -19.64 -18.77 -8.24
CA PHE A 26 -18.68 -19.08 -7.19
C PHE A 26 -19.27 -18.88 -5.78
N THR A 27 -18.87 -19.76 -4.87
CA THR A 27 -19.07 -19.59 -3.43
C THR A 27 -18.31 -18.37 -2.90
N ASP A 28 -18.70 -17.88 -1.73
CA ASP A 28 -18.07 -16.71 -1.11
C ASP A 28 -16.57 -16.91 -0.89
N ASP A 29 -16.15 -18.11 -0.48
CA ASP A 29 -14.74 -18.43 -0.31
C ASP A 29 -13.98 -18.45 -1.65
N GLN A 30 -14.60 -18.96 -2.71
CA GLN A 30 -14.01 -18.91 -4.05
C GLN A 30 -13.88 -17.47 -4.57
N ILE A 31 -14.90 -16.63 -4.34
CA ILE A 31 -14.85 -15.20 -4.66
C ILE A 31 -13.68 -14.54 -3.92
N MET A 32 -13.52 -14.82 -2.62
CA MET A 32 -12.41 -14.27 -1.83
C MET A 32 -11.05 -14.72 -2.37
N ILE A 33 -10.89 -16.00 -2.73
CA ILE A 33 -9.65 -16.51 -3.33
C ILE A 33 -9.34 -15.78 -4.65
N ILE A 34 -10.36 -15.53 -5.48
CA ILE A 34 -10.20 -14.81 -6.75
C ILE A 34 -9.76 -13.37 -6.51
N ILE A 35 -10.47 -12.64 -5.64
CA ILE A 35 -10.14 -11.24 -5.31
C ILE A 35 -8.72 -11.16 -4.74
N ASP A 36 -8.38 -12.05 -3.81
CA ASP A 36 -7.06 -12.09 -3.20
C ASP A 36 -5.96 -12.31 -4.24
N ARG A 37 -6.16 -13.26 -5.16
CA ARG A 37 -5.20 -13.49 -6.26
C ARG A 37 -5.08 -12.32 -7.22
N ILE A 38 -6.18 -11.62 -7.52
CA ILE A 38 -6.16 -10.45 -8.40
C ILE A 38 -5.40 -9.30 -7.73
N CYS A 39 -5.69 -9.01 -6.47
CA CYS A 39 -5.08 -7.89 -5.76
C CYS A 39 -3.68 -8.18 -5.22
N ASN A 40 -3.28 -9.44 -5.02
CA ASN A 40 -1.91 -9.80 -4.61
C ASN A 40 -0.99 -10.13 -5.79
N LYS A 41 -1.48 -10.03 -7.03
CA LYS A 41 -0.62 -10.19 -8.22
C LYS A 41 0.19 -8.92 -8.43
N GLY A 42 1.51 -9.00 -8.19
CA GLY A 42 2.45 -7.88 -8.39
C GLY A 42 2.53 -6.94 -7.18
N PHE A 43 2.50 -5.62 -7.42
CA PHE A 43 2.51 -4.59 -6.37
C PHE A 43 1.11 -4.05 -6.02
N ASN A 44 0.07 -4.73 -6.48
CA ASN A 44 -1.29 -4.36 -6.16
C ASN A 44 -1.54 -4.53 -4.66
N CYS A 45 -2.42 -3.69 -4.11
CA CYS A 45 -2.96 -3.91 -2.78
C CYS A 45 -4.46 -3.61 -2.77
N PRO A 46 -5.18 -4.07 -1.75
CA PRO A 46 -6.60 -3.74 -1.61
C PRO A 46 -6.87 -2.25 -1.43
N LYS A 47 -8.05 -1.78 -1.81
CA LYS A 47 -8.51 -0.45 -1.37
C LYS A 47 -8.87 -0.45 0.13
N ASP A 48 -8.67 0.67 0.80
CA ASP A 48 -9.02 0.92 2.21
C ASP A 48 -10.51 0.75 2.51
N THR A 49 -11.39 0.99 1.54
CA THR A 49 -12.82 0.66 1.65
C THR A 49 -13.06 -0.82 1.94
N TYR A 50 -12.23 -1.70 1.37
CA TYR A 50 -12.39 -3.16 1.38
C TYR A 50 -11.38 -3.89 2.28
N ALA A 51 -10.39 -3.21 2.84
CA ALA A 51 -9.41 -3.83 3.73
C ALA A 51 -8.97 -2.91 4.87
N THR A 52 -8.42 -3.51 5.94
CA THR A 52 -7.68 -2.82 7.00
C THR A 52 -6.20 -3.12 6.89
N PHE A 53 -5.35 -2.11 7.03
CA PHE A 53 -3.89 -2.26 6.98
C PHE A 53 -3.31 -2.28 8.38
N THR A 54 -2.79 -3.43 8.81
CA THR A 54 -2.17 -3.62 10.12
C THR A 54 -0.68 -3.28 10.11
N SER A 55 -0.01 -3.41 8.96
CA SER A 55 1.41 -3.06 8.77
C SER A 55 1.68 -2.76 7.30
N PRO A 56 2.83 -2.14 6.94
CA PRO A 56 3.27 -2.03 5.54
C PRO A 56 3.17 -3.37 4.81
N GLY A 57 2.42 -3.41 3.70
CA GLY A 57 2.20 -4.63 2.93
C GLY A 57 1.34 -5.72 3.57
N ARG A 58 0.84 -5.53 4.79
CA ARG A 58 -0.10 -6.48 5.44
C ARG A 58 -1.49 -5.87 5.55
N SER A 59 -2.44 -6.54 4.92
CA SER A 59 -3.85 -6.14 4.94
C SER A 59 -4.75 -7.31 5.34
N THR A 60 -5.92 -6.98 5.86
CA THR A 60 -6.99 -7.93 6.17
C THR A 60 -8.27 -7.47 5.49
N TRP A 61 -8.89 -8.35 4.73
CA TRP A 61 -10.12 -8.07 3.99
C TRP A 61 -11.31 -7.81 4.93
N LYS A 62 -12.04 -6.72 4.68
CA LYS A 62 -13.37 -6.44 5.25
C LYS A 62 -14.41 -7.19 4.39
N LYS A 63 -14.58 -8.48 4.64
CA LYS A 63 -15.40 -9.37 3.81
C LYS A 63 -16.82 -8.83 3.62
N GLU A 64 -17.42 -8.29 4.67
CA GLU A 64 -18.77 -7.73 4.66
C GLU A 64 -18.89 -6.63 3.61
N LYS A 65 -17.91 -5.73 3.52
CA LYS A 65 -17.89 -4.64 2.53
C LYS A 65 -17.77 -5.14 1.10
N ILE A 66 -17.00 -6.21 0.89
CA ILE A 66 -16.86 -6.84 -0.43
C ILE A 66 -18.20 -7.43 -0.89
N PHE A 67 -18.84 -8.23 -0.03
CA PHE A 67 -20.12 -8.88 -0.36
C PHE A 67 -21.31 -7.90 -0.39
N GLU A 68 -21.21 -6.76 0.28
CA GLU A 68 -22.17 -5.66 0.16
C GLU A 68 -22.05 -4.89 -1.16
N SER A 69 -20.92 -4.99 -1.88
CA SER A 69 -20.66 -4.25 -3.11
C SER A 69 -21.66 -4.63 -4.22
N ASN A 70 -22.04 -3.63 -5.02
CA ASN A 70 -22.93 -3.85 -6.18
C ASN A 70 -22.30 -4.83 -7.18
N LEU A 71 -20.97 -4.83 -7.29
CA LEU A 71 -20.26 -5.70 -8.21
C LEU A 71 -20.43 -7.18 -7.86
N ILE A 72 -20.26 -7.57 -6.59
CA ILE A 72 -20.46 -8.96 -6.16
C ILE A 72 -21.92 -9.37 -6.26
N LYS A 73 -22.85 -8.49 -5.91
CA LYS A 73 -24.30 -8.74 -6.08
C LYS A 73 -24.65 -9.00 -7.54
N ASN A 74 -24.17 -8.17 -8.47
CA ASN A 74 -24.41 -8.33 -9.89
C ASN A 74 -23.78 -9.62 -10.43
N TYR A 75 -22.58 -9.99 -9.97
CA TYR A 75 -21.96 -11.25 -10.34
C TYR A 75 -22.78 -12.47 -9.85
N LYS A 76 -23.18 -12.50 -8.57
CA LYS A 76 -24.00 -13.58 -8.01
C LYS A 76 -25.37 -13.71 -8.67
N ASN A 77 -25.92 -12.60 -9.18
CA ASN A 77 -27.17 -12.59 -9.94
C ASN A 77 -26.98 -12.96 -11.42
N GLY A 78 -25.78 -13.32 -11.83
CA GLY A 78 -25.48 -13.72 -13.20
C GLY A 78 -25.49 -12.57 -14.22
N LEU A 79 -25.41 -11.31 -13.77
CA LEU A 79 -25.40 -10.13 -14.65
C LEU A 79 -24.01 -9.78 -15.20
N ILE A 80 -22.97 -10.46 -14.72
CA ILE A 80 -21.58 -10.25 -15.12
C ILE A 80 -21.08 -11.55 -15.75
N GLU A 81 -20.46 -11.46 -16.92
CA GLU A 81 -19.85 -12.61 -17.56
C GLU A 81 -18.52 -12.98 -16.91
N MET A 82 -18.19 -14.27 -16.92
CA MET A 82 -16.96 -14.78 -16.33
C MET A 82 -15.69 -14.11 -16.90
N SER A 83 -15.72 -13.72 -18.18
CA SER A 83 -14.64 -13.00 -18.87
C SER A 83 -14.43 -11.56 -18.35
N GLU A 84 -15.44 -10.96 -17.73
CA GLU A 84 -15.41 -9.58 -17.24
C GLU A 84 -14.96 -9.48 -15.78
N ILE A 85 -14.96 -10.60 -15.04
CA ILE A 85 -14.66 -10.63 -13.60
C ILE A 85 -13.30 -10.01 -13.31
N TYR A 86 -12.24 -10.40 -14.04
CA TYR A 86 -10.89 -9.95 -13.76
C TYR A 86 -10.75 -8.42 -13.79
N PRO A 87 -11.04 -7.71 -14.91
CA PRO A 87 -10.89 -6.26 -14.95
C PRO A 87 -11.84 -5.54 -13.99
N LEU A 88 -13.06 -6.05 -13.79
CA LEU A 88 -14.01 -5.43 -12.86
C LEU A 88 -13.55 -5.57 -11.40
N PHE A 89 -13.10 -6.76 -10.99
CA PHE A 89 -12.62 -7.00 -9.63
C PHE A 89 -11.33 -6.24 -9.36
N LEU A 90 -10.42 -6.19 -10.32
CA LEU A 90 -9.19 -5.40 -10.23
C LEU A 90 -9.53 -3.93 -9.99
N LYS A 91 -10.40 -3.36 -10.82
CA LYS A 91 -10.81 -1.96 -10.75
C LYS A 91 -11.56 -1.63 -9.46
N GLU A 92 -12.40 -2.53 -8.97
CA GLU A 92 -13.23 -2.29 -7.80
C GLU A 92 -12.44 -2.46 -6.50
N PHE A 93 -11.74 -3.57 -6.34
CA PHE A 93 -11.17 -3.99 -5.05
C PHE A 93 -9.70 -3.65 -4.87
N CYS A 94 -8.93 -3.48 -5.95
CA CYS A 94 -7.49 -3.26 -5.88
C CYS A 94 -7.13 -1.80 -6.21
N CYS A 95 -5.97 -1.34 -5.72
CA CYS A 95 -5.37 -0.10 -6.15
C CYS A 95 -4.71 -0.26 -7.52
N GLU A 96 -5.00 0.66 -8.44
CA GLU A 96 -4.38 0.72 -9.78
C GLU A 96 -3.64 2.04 -10.04
N THR A 97 -3.83 3.06 -9.20
CA THR A 97 -3.23 4.39 -9.37
C THR A 97 -2.17 4.66 -8.32
N LEU A 98 -1.15 5.45 -8.67
CA LEU A 98 -0.09 5.89 -7.73
C LEU A 98 -0.67 6.56 -6.48
N GLU A 99 -1.74 7.35 -6.64
CA GLU A 99 -2.45 7.96 -5.53
C GLU A 99 -3.08 6.91 -4.59
N CYS A 100 -3.72 5.87 -5.15
CA CYS A 100 -4.25 4.76 -4.36
C CYS A 100 -3.13 3.99 -3.65
N PHE A 101 -2.04 3.68 -4.36
CA PHE A 101 -0.88 2.99 -3.81
C PHE A 101 -0.27 3.73 -2.62
N SER A 102 -0.08 5.04 -2.77
CA SER A 102 0.46 5.93 -1.74
C SER A 102 -0.44 5.98 -0.51
N ARG A 103 -1.76 6.10 -0.68
CA ARG A 103 -2.70 6.15 0.44
C ARG A 103 -2.85 4.82 1.17
N ASN A 104 -2.98 3.73 0.42
CA ASN A 104 -3.52 2.47 0.96
C ASN A 104 -2.44 1.44 1.20
N CYS A 105 -1.49 1.29 0.28
CA CYS A 105 -0.66 0.09 0.26
C CYS A 105 0.48 0.10 1.26
N ARG A 106 0.82 1.26 1.86
CA ARG A 106 1.87 1.46 2.87
C ARG A 106 3.26 0.88 2.53
N PHE A 107 3.45 0.23 1.39
CA PHE A 107 4.75 -0.19 0.86
C PHE A 107 5.64 1.03 0.65
N PHE A 108 5.02 2.15 0.26
CA PHE A 108 5.66 3.45 0.12
C PHE A 108 5.45 4.31 1.36
N GLN A 109 5.67 3.76 2.56
CA GLN A 109 6.14 4.67 3.61
C GLN A 109 7.45 5.23 3.08
N ARG A 110 7.40 6.42 2.48
CA ARG A 110 8.62 7.13 2.09
C ARG A 110 9.54 7.10 3.30
N PRO A 111 10.87 6.97 3.14
CA PRO A 111 11.80 7.11 4.25
C PRO A 111 11.41 8.28 5.19
N GLU A 112 10.96 9.38 4.60
CA GLU A 112 10.39 10.58 5.21
C GLU A 112 9.27 10.36 6.26
N GLU A 113 8.51 9.27 6.19
CA GLU A 113 7.37 9.04 7.09
C GLU A 113 7.79 8.54 8.48
N LYS A 114 8.96 7.90 8.58
CA LYS A 114 9.49 7.45 9.87
C LYS A 114 9.85 8.65 10.75
N ALA A 115 9.46 8.61 12.02
CA ALA A 115 9.50 9.77 12.92
C ALA A 115 10.88 10.46 12.98
N LEU A 116 11.95 9.68 12.93
CA LEU A 116 13.34 10.17 12.95
C LEU A 116 13.69 10.93 11.67
N ILE A 117 13.39 10.37 10.50
CA ILE A 117 13.67 11.02 9.22
C ILE A 117 12.81 12.27 9.07
N LYS A 118 11.53 12.19 9.46
CA LYS A 118 10.60 13.32 9.53
C LYS A 118 11.14 14.45 10.44
N HIS A 119 11.71 14.08 11.58
CA HIS A 119 12.35 15.03 12.49
C HIS A 119 13.54 15.71 11.84
N VAL A 120 14.44 14.93 11.21
CA VAL A 120 15.61 15.44 10.49
C VAL A 120 15.19 16.39 9.37
N MET A 121 14.29 15.97 8.47
CA MET A 121 13.85 16.77 7.33
C MET A 121 13.09 18.05 7.70
N LYS A 122 12.39 18.09 8.84
CA LYS A 122 11.62 19.27 9.28
C LYS A 122 12.50 20.52 9.43
N ASN A 123 13.74 20.34 9.88
CA ASN A 123 14.74 21.40 9.95
C ASN A 123 16.11 20.76 9.74
N PHE A 124 16.41 20.38 8.50
CA PHE A 124 17.60 19.60 8.14
C PHE A 124 18.88 20.23 8.70
N GLY A 125 19.08 21.53 8.51
CA GLY A 125 20.26 22.26 9.01
C GLY A 125 20.47 22.18 10.52
N ALA A 126 19.39 22.16 11.31
CA ALA A 126 19.51 22.10 12.78
C ALA A 126 19.43 20.67 13.35
N ASN A 127 18.73 19.77 12.68
CA ASN A 127 18.42 18.43 13.22
C ASN A 127 19.33 17.33 12.67
N ALA A 128 19.86 17.47 11.44
CA ALA A 128 20.77 16.48 10.88
C ALA A 128 22.10 16.39 11.66
N PRO A 129 22.75 17.51 12.09
CA PRO A 129 23.98 17.43 12.87
C PRO A 129 23.85 16.62 14.17
N LYS A 130 22.67 16.63 14.79
CA LYS A 130 22.37 15.89 16.03
C LYS A 130 22.45 14.38 15.88
N LEU A 131 22.31 13.87 14.65
CA LEU A 131 22.51 12.43 14.40
C LEU A 131 23.95 12.02 14.73
N PHE A 132 24.90 12.93 14.53
CA PHE A 132 26.31 12.64 14.75
C PHE A 132 26.76 12.85 16.20
N GLU A 133 25.91 13.42 17.05
CA GLU A 133 26.09 13.49 18.50
C GLU A 133 25.78 12.14 19.17
N LEU A 134 25.13 11.21 18.44
CA LEU A 134 24.84 9.86 18.93
C LEU A 134 26.09 8.98 19.10
N ASN A 135 27.25 9.43 18.57
CA ASN A 135 28.52 8.70 18.56
C ASN A 135 28.41 7.28 17.98
N LEU A 136 27.66 7.14 16.89
CA LEU A 136 27.56 5.89 16.13
C LEU A 136 28.58 5.92 14.99
N GLU A 137 29.56 5.02 15.03
CA GLU A 137 30.65 4.94 14.02
C GLU A 137 30.09 4.83 12.59
N GLU A 138 28.98 4.10 12.42
CA GLU A 138 28.38 3.90 11.10
C GLU A 138 27.69 5.15 10.54
N LEU A 139 27.45 6.18 11.36
CA LEU A 139 26.91 7.46 10.86
C LEU A 139 28.01 8.39 10.36
N GLU A 140 29.27 8.13 10.70
CA GLU A 140 30.38 9.04 10.46
C GLU A 140 30.66 9.24 8.96
N GLU A 141 30.42 8.21 8.14
CA GLU A 141 30.57 8.28 6.68
C GLU A 141 29.65 9.33 6.03
N PHE A 142 28.52 9.66 6.67
CA PHE A 142 27.56 10.65 6.18
C PHE A 142 27.82 12.06 6.70
N ARG A 143 28.76 12.25 7.65
CA ARG A 143 29.01 13.56 8.28
C ARG A 143 29.41 14.61 7.26
N GLU A 144 30.45 14.34 6.47
CA GLU A 144 30.96 15.28 5.47
C GLU A 144 29.90 15.67 4.42
N PRO A 145 29.19 14.72 3.76
CA PRO A 145 28.13 15.05 2.82
C PRO A 145 27.01 15.91 3.43
N VAL A 146 26.58 15.59 4.66
CA VAL A 146 25.54 16.36 5.36
C VAL A 146 26.02 17.78 5.67
N MET A 147 27.21 17.91 6.26
CA MET A 147 27.75 19.23 6.63
C MET A 147 28.00 20.09 5.39
N HIS A 148 28.53 19.51 4.31
CA HIS A 148 28.70 20.19 3.03
C HIS A 148 27.37 20.70 2.46
N GLN A 149 26.33 19.86 2.48
CA GLN A 149 24.98 20.26 2.05
C GLN A 149 24.38 21.35 2.96
N ILE A 150 24.65 21.32 4.26
CA ILE A 150 24.20 22.34 5.21
C ILE A 150 24.87 23.69 4.91
N GLU A 151 26.20 23.68 4.76
CA GLU A 151 27.01 24.87 4.48
C GLU A 151 26.57 25.57 3.19
N HIS A 152 26.34 24.80 2.12
CA HIS A 152 25.94 25.32 0.82
C HIS A 152 24.44 25.60 0.71
N LYS A 153 23.66 25.33 1.77
CA LYS A 153 22.21 25.57 1.84
C LYS A 153 21.43 24.99 0.66
N THR A 154 21.92 23.90 0.06
CA THR A 154 21.29 23.28 -1.12
C THR A 154 19.94 22.63 -0.81
N TYR A 155 19.59 22.54 0.47
CA TYR A 155 18.30 22.07 0.98
C TYR A 155 17.27 23.20 1.21
N GLU A 156 17.68 24.48 1.24
CA GLU A 156 16.79 25.61 1.56
C GLU A 156 15.99 26.08 0.32
N ASN A 157 14.76 26.56 0.55
CA ASN A 157 13.88 27.26 -0.42
C ASN A 157 13.06 26.45 -1.43
N GLN A 158 12.78 25.16 -1.18
CA GLN A 158 11.90 24.40 -2.07
C GLN A 158 10.78 23.67 -1.31
N LYS A 159 9.59 23.63 -1.91
CA LYS A 159 8.48 22.77 -1.46
C LYS A 159 8.91 21.29 -1.39
N ASN A 160 9.91 20.91 -2.20
CA ASN A 160 10.61 19.64 -2.19
C ASN A 160 12.13 19.93 -2.08
N PRO A 161 12.74 19.87 -0.89
CA PRO A 161 14.19 20.04 -0.77
C PRO A 161 14.94 19.01 -1.62
N HIS A 162 15.97 19.44 -2.34
CA HIS A 162 16.81 18.55 -3.11
C HIS A 162 17.95 18.02 -2.24
N TYR A 163 18.05 16.71 -2.09
CA TYR A 163 19.14 16.05 -1.36
C TYR A 163 20.13 15.47 -2.33
N THR A 164 21.42 15.55 -1.98
CA THR A 164 22.47 14.83 -2.72
C THR A 164 22.29 13.32 -2.55
N ALA A 165 22.78 12.53 -3.49
CA ALA A 165 22.68 11.06 -3.42
C ALA A 165 23.22 10.50 -2.10
N GLN A 166 24.33 11.06 -1.58
CA GLN A 166 24.91 10.65 -0.31
C GLN A 166 24.03 10.98 0.90
N VAL A 167 23.23 12.06 0.84
CA VAL A 167 22.25 12.38 1.89
C VAL A 167 21.00 11.52 1.76
N GLU A 168 20.62 11.12 0.54
CA GLU A 168 19.59 10.10 0.34
C GLU A 168 20.04 8.73 0.90
N ASP A 169 21.31 8.34 0.72
CA ASP A 169 21.89 7.14 1.32
C ASP A 169 21.81 7.18 2.86
N LEU A 170 22.02 8.35 3.48
CA LEU A 170 21.78 8.53 4.91
C LEU A 170 20.31 8.26 5.26
N PHE A 171 19.35 8.79 4.50
CA PHE A 171 17.93 8.54 4.79
C PHE A 171 17.56 7.06 4.63
N ASP A 172 18.15 6.36 3.66
CA ASP A 172 17.98 4.91 3.50
C ASP A 172 18.61 4.15 4.67
N TYR A 173 19.79 4.56 5.14
CA TYR A 173 20.43 4.00 6.32
C TYR A 173 19.56 4.20 7.58
N LEU A 174 19.08 5.43 7.81
CA LEU A 174 18.16 5.74 8.91
C LEU A 174 16.85 4.96 8.79
N HIS A 175 16.37 4.72 7.57
CA HIS A 175 15.16 3.94 7.36
C HIS A 175 15.39 2.48 7.73
N LYS A 176 16.49 1.89 7.29
CA LYS A 176 16.87 0.50 7.56
C LYS A 176 17.13 0.24 9.04
N HIS A 177 17.75 1.18 9.74
CA HIS A 177 18.15 1.05 11.15
C HIS A 177 17.29 1.88 12.12
N HIS A 178 16.07 2.26 11.69
CA HIS A 178 15.24 3.24 12.37
C HIS A 178 15.06 3.01 13.87
N ASP A 179 14.64 1.80 14.27
CA ASP A 179 14.29 1.52 15.67
C ASP A 179 15.52 1.64 16.58
N ARG A 180 16.66 1.10 16.14
CA ARG A 180 17.95 1.17 16.84
C ARG A 180 18.40 2.63 17.04
N ILE A 181 18.38 3.41 15.96
CA ILE A 181 18.86 4.80 16.01
C ILE A 181 17.88 5.68 16.78
N LEU A 182 16.57 5.48 16.61
CA LEU A 182 15.56 6.22 17.37
C LEU A 182 15.65 5.96 18.87
N GLN A 183 15.93 4.72 19.28
CA GLN A 183 16.16 4.40 20.68
C GLN A 183 17.37 5.17 21.23
N ARG A 184 18.52 5.11 20.54
CA ARG A 184 19.72 5.84 20.93
C ARG A 184 19.49 7.36 20.99
N PHE A 185 18.76 7.89 20.02
CA PHE A 185 18.39 9.31 19.97
C PHE A 185 17.55 9.75 21.17
N LYS A 186 16.62 8.90 21.65
CA LYS A 186 15.84 9.18 22.85
C LYS A 186 16.65 9.09 24.14
N GLU A 187 17.61 8.16 24.21
CA GLU A 187 18.52 8.02 25.35
C GLU A 187 19.36 9.30 25.52
N VAL A 188 20.02 9.77 24.45
CA VAL A 188 20.83 11.00 24.48
C VAL A 188 20.01 12.22 24.88
N GLN A 189 18.80 12.40 24.33
CA GLN A 189 17.94 13.52 24.70
C GLN A 189 17.46 13.49 26.17
N LYS A 190 17.30 12.29 26.73
CA LYS A 190 16.93 12.14 28.14
C LYS A 190 18.10 12.54 29.04
N ASP A 191 19.31 12.12 28.70
CA ASP A 191 20.52 12.42 29.47
C ASP A 191 20.79 13.94 29.47
N GLU A 192 20.64 14.62 28.33
CA GLU A 192 20.72 16.10 28.25
C GLU A 192 19.70 16.80 29.13
N SER A 193 18.47 16.27 29.18
CA SER A 193 17.40 16.84 30.01
C SER A 193 17.67 16.71 31.50
N GLN A 194 18.38 15.65 31.92
CA GLN A 194 18.77 15.43 33.31
C GLN A 194 19.95 16.33 33.71
N GLU A 195 20.95 16.48 32.84
CA GLU A 195 22.11 17.35 33.11
C GLU A 195 21.70 18.83 33.27
N ILE A 196 20.70 19.30 32.52
CA ILE A 196 20.14 20.65 32.68
C ILE A 196 19.42 20.84 34.01
N GLN A 197 18.81 19.78 34.57
CA GLN A 197 18.15 19.84 35.88
C GLN A 197 19.16 19.87 37.02
N GLU A 198 20.30 19.18 36.89
CA GLU A 198 21.34 19.15 37.93
C GLU A 198 22.17 20.44 38.00
N LYS A 199 22.23 21.21 36.91
CA LYS A 199 22.92 22.50 36.85
C LYS A 199 22.08 23.70 37.33
N LYS A 200 20.82 23.49 37.68
CA LYS A 200 19.91 24.53 38.21
C LYS A 200 19.79 24.42 39.72
#